data_AF-A0A853K878-F1
#
_entry.id   AF-A0A853K878-F1
#
_cell.length_a   1.000
_cell.length_b   1.000
_cell.length_c   1.000
_cell.angle_alpha   90.00
_cell.angle_beta   90.00
_cell.angle_gamma   90.00
#
_symmetry.space_group_name_H-M   'P 1'
#
loop_
_entity.id
_entity.type
_entity.pdbx_description
1 polymer ?
#
loop_
_entity_poly.entity_id
_entity_poly.type
_entity_poly.pdbx_seq_one_letter_code
_entity_poly.pdbx_strand_id
1 'polypeptide(L)' 'MGKPMFICSRGHYSILNPTLVTVSPVGIAIRCSVCQEVTLISLHETSPENPPNVGGNDG' A
#
# COMPACT_ATOMS: atom_id res chain seq x y z
N MET A 1 -7.39 -22.89 -6.91
CA MET A 1 -6.39 -21.79 -6.88
C MET A 1 -7.14 -20.47 -6.96
N GLY A 2 -7.11 -19.64 -5.91
CA GLY A 2 -7.78 -18.33 -5.90
C GLY A 2 -6.95 -17.27 -6.59
N LYS A 3 -7.58 -16.35 -7.33
CA LYS A 3 -6.89 -15.18 -7.89
C LYS A 3 -6.73 -14.11 -6.80
N PRO A 4 -5.58 -13.40 -6.72
CA PRO A 4 -5.43 -12.31 -5.78
C PRO A 4 -6.44 -11.19 -6.09
N MET A 5 -7.02 -10.59 -5.06
CA MET A 5 -8.00 -9.51 -5.17
C MET A 5 -7.58 -8.32 -4.33
N PHE A 6 -8.01 -7.13 -4.73
CA PHE A 6 -7.86 -5.90 -3.95
C PHE A 6 -9.17 -5.13 -3.91
N ILE A 7 -9.32 -4.28 -2.90
CA ILE A 7 -10.47 -3.37 -2.76
C ILE A 7 -9.98 -1.97 -3.15
N CYS A 8 -10.63 -1.34 -4.13
CA CYS A 8 -10.29 0.04 -4.50
C CYS A 8 -10.80 1.03 -3.45
N SER A 9 -10.37 2.29 -3.52
CA SER A 9 -10.77 3.35 -2.58
C SER A 9 -12.29 3.61 -2.53
N ARG A 10 -13.05 3.12 -3.52
CA ARG A 10 -14.52 3.20 -3.56
C ARG A 10 -15.22 1.97 -2.97
N GLY A 11 -14.47 1.00 -2.46
CA GLY A 11 -15.03 -0.22 -1.86
C GLY A 11 -15.36 -1.34 -2.84
N HIS A 12 -14.96 -1.24 -4.12
CA HIS A 12 -15.19 -2.31 -5.08
C HIS A 12 -14.06 -3.33 -5.09
N TYR A 13 -14.43 -4.61 -5.07
CA TYR A 13 -13.50 -5.71 -5.27
C TYR A 13 -13.08 -5.79 -6.74
N SER A 14 -11.78 -5.83 -6.99
CA SER A 14 -11.20 -6.05 -8.31
C SER A 14 -10.16 -7.15 -8.25
N ILE A 15 -10.13 -7.98 -9.28
CA ILE A 15 -9.09 -8.99 -9.46
C ILE A 15 -7.77 -8.26 -9.74
N LEU A 16 -6.70 -8.66 -9.06
CA LEU A 16 -5.36 -8.19 -9.35
C LEU A 16 -4.90 -8.83 -10.67
N ASN A 17 -4.79 -8.01 -11.70
CA ASN A 17 -4.25 -8.41 -13.00
C ASN A 17 -2.84 -7.79 -13.15
N PRO A 18 -1.78 -8.57 -13.38
CA PRO A 18 -0.42 -8.06 -13.55
C PRO A 18 -0.31 -6.96 -14.63
N THR A 19 -1.12 -7.03 -15.68
CA THR A 19 -1.15 -6.01 -16.75
C THR A 19 -1.69 -4.66 -16.27
N LEU A 20 -2.43 -4.64 -15.16
CA LEU A 20 -3.01 -3.44 -14.54
C LEU A 20 -2.23 -2.97 -13.30
N VAL A 21 -1.08 -3.58 -13.02
CA VAL A 21 -0.21 -3.23 -11.90
C VAL A 21 1.09 -2.65 -12.46
N THR A 22 1.40 -1.42 -12.06
CA THR A 22 2.65 -0.75 -12.38
C THR A 22 3.45 -0.57 -11.11
N VAL A 23 4.63 -1.18 -11.05
CA VAL A 23 5.56 -1.01 -9.92
C VAL A 23 6.57 0.06 -10.28
N SER A 24 6.81 0.99 -9.36
CA SER A 24 7.76 2.07 -9.50
C SER A 24 8.57 2.25 -8.21
N PRO A 25 9.72 2.94 -8.25
CA PRO A 25 10.52 3.22 -7.06
C PRO A 25 9.76 3.99 -5.96
N VAL A 26 8.72 4.73 -6.34
CA VAL A 26 7.91 5.54 -5.41
C VAL A 26 6.69 4.80 -4.87
N GLY A 27 6.34 3.64 -5.44
CA GLY A 27 5.16 2.90 -5.04
C GLY A 27 4.60 1.96 -6.10
N ILE A 28 3.49 1.32 -5.75
CA ILE A 28 2.75 0.39 -6.60
C ILE A 28 1.43 1.04 -7.01
N ALA A 29 1.22 1.20 -8.31
CA ALA A 29 -0.03 1.68 -8.88
C ALA A 29 -0.87 0.49 -9.35
N ILE A 30 -2.12 0.40 -8.90
CA ILE A 30 -3.04 -0.67 -9.24
C ILE A 30 -4.30 -0.07 -9.86
N ARG A 31 -4.61 -0.43 -11.10
CA ARG A 31 -5.84 0.02 -11.75
C ARG A 31 -7.01 -0.90 -11.43
N CYS A 32 -8.09 -0.33 -10.89
CA CYS A 32 -9.34 -1.04 -10.64
C CYS A 32 -10.04 -1.34 -11.98
N SER A 33 -10.35 -2.61 -12.24
CA SER A 33 -11.07 -2.99 -13.47
C SER A 33 -12.50 -2.48 -13.52
N VAL A 34 -13.14 -2.30 -12.35
CA VAL A 34 -14.52 -1.82 -12.21
C VAL A 34 -14.59 -0.30 -12.35
N CYS A 35 -13.76 0.42 -11.60
CA CYS A 35 -13.83 1.89 -11.54
C CYS A 35 -12.90 2.59 -12.54
N GLN A 36 -11.94 1.87 -13.13
CA GLN A 36 -10.83 2.41 -13.94
C GLN A 36 -9.91 3.41 -13.21
N GLU A 37 -10.13 3.61 -11.90
CA GLU A 37 -9.30 4.43 -11.02
C GLU A 37 -8.02 3.71 -10.61
N VAL A 38 -6.97 4.49 -10.37
CA VAL A 38 -5.66 4.00 -9.93
C VAL A 38 -5.52 4.18 -8.43
N THR A 39 -5.30 3.08 -7.72
CA THR A 39 -4.92 3.07 -6.31
C THR A 39 -3.39 3.05 -6.22
N LEU A 40 -2.81 4.08 -5.59
CA LEU A 40 -1.38 4.17 -5.33
C LEU A 40 -1.07 3.69 -3.91
N ILE A 41 -0.23 2.68 -3.82
CA ILE A 41 0.34 2.19 -2.57
C ILE A 41 1.75 2.75 -2.49
N SER A 42 1.93 3.78 -1.67
CA SER A 42 3.26 4.35 -1.43
C SER A 42 4.11 3.35 -0.66
N LEU A 43 5.29 3.04 -1.20
CA LEU A 43 6.33 2.33 -0.47
C LEU A 43 7.08 3.37 0.38
N HIS A 44 6.38 4.01 1.33
CA HIS A 44 7.09 4.78 2.34
C HIS A 44 7.88 3.74 3.14
N GLU A 45 9.21 3.87 3.16
CA GLU A 45 10.05 3.09 4.06
C GLU A 45 9.42 3.15 5.46
N THR A 46 9.11 1.98 6.02
CA THR A 46 8.77 1.85 7.43
C THR A 46 9.94 2.45 8.19
N SER A 47 9.83 3.72 8.59
CA SER A 47 10.85 4.35 9.40
C SER A 47 11.05 3.45 10.61
N PRO A 48 12.26 2.93 10.88
CA PRO A 48 12.49 2.21 12.12
C PRO A 48 12.15 3.19 13.24
N GLU A 49 11.06 2.92 13.95
CA GLU A 49 10.74 3.64 15.17
C GLU A 49 11.95 3.52 16.08
N ASN A 50 12.66 4.64 16.31
CA ASN A 50 13.69 4.68 17.33
C ASN A 50 13.02 4.24 18.64
N PRO A 51 13.54 3.22 19.37
CA PRO A 51 13.00 2.88 20.67
C PRO A 51 13.03 4.13 21.56
N PRO A 52 12.03 4.34 22.43
CA PRO A 52 12.04 5.48 23.33
C PRO A 52 13.32 5.40 24.17
N ASN A 53 14.25 6.33 23.93
CA ASN A 53 15.38 6.55 24.80
C ASN A 53 14.81 7.05 26.14
N VAL A 54 14.57 6.11 27.07
CA VAL A 54 14.15 6.42 28.43
C VAL A 54 15.38 6.91 29.21
N GLY A 55 15.85 8.11 28.83
CA GLY A 55 16.80 8.87 29.61
C GLY A 55 16.10 9.40 30.84
N GLY A 56 16.35 8.78 31.99
CA GLY A 56 15.88 9.26 33.29
C GLY A 56 16.38 10.66 33.60
N ASN A 57 15.51 11.46 34.19
CA ASN A 57 15.81 12.60 35.09
C ASN A 57 14.46 13.05 35.67
N ASP A 58 14.31 12.95 36.99
CA ASP A 58 13.85 14.02 37.91
C ASP A 58 13.38 13.42 39.25
N GLY A 59 14.05 13.78 40.36
CA GLY A 59 13.71 13.38 41.73
C GLY A 59 14.89 13.34 42.69
#